data_AF-A0A7Z8ZE24-F1
#
_entry.id   AF-A0A7Z8ZE24-F1
#
_cell.length_a   1.000
_cell.length_b   1.000
_cell.length_c   1.000
_cell.angle_alpha   90.00
_cell.angle_beta   90.00
_cell.angle_gamma   90.00
#
_symmetry.space_group_name_H-M   'P 1'
#
loop_
_entity.id
_entity.type
_entity.pdbx_description
1 polymer ?
#
loop_
_entity_poly.entity_id
_entity_poly.type
_entity_poly.pdbx_seq_one_letter_code
_entity_poly.pdbx_strand_id
1 'polypeptide(L)'
;MVKTGLACITPISALNQPGKKIVIRPLPGLPVIRDLVVDMGQFYAQYEKIKPYLLNNGQNPPAREHLQMPEQREKLDGLYECILCACCSTSCPSFWWNPDKFVGPAGLLAAYRFLIDSRDTETDSRLEGLSDAFSVFRCHSIMNCVSVCPKGLNPTRAIGHIKSMLLQRSA
;
A
#
# COMPACT_ATOMS: atom_id res chain seq x y z
N MET A 1 7.70 -12.39 -15.06
CA MET A 1 6.98 -11.99 -13.83
C MET A 1 8.00 -11.78 -12.73
N VAL A 2 8.02 -10.62 -12.08
CA VAL A 2 8.94 -10.36 -10.95
C VAL A 2 8.31 -10.89 -9.68
N LYS A 3 8.87 -11.94 -9.08
CA LYS A 3 8.41 -12.52 -7.82
C LYS A 3 9.22 -11.92 -6.68
N THR A 4 8.60 -11.04 -5.89
CA THR A 4 9.16 -10.53 -4.63
C THR A 4 8.59 -11.33 -3.46
N GLY A 5 9.25 -11.28 -2.30
CA GLY A 5 8.83 -12.01 -1.10
C GLY A 5 9.80 -11.79 0.06
N LEU A 6 9.52 -12.44 1.19
CA LEU A 6 10.36 -12.36 2.39
C LEU A 6 11.21 -13.62 2.52
N ALA A 7 12.52 -13.45 2.64
CA ALA A 7 13.46 -14.57 2.77
C ALA A 7 13.15 -15.47 3.97
N CYS A 8 12.80 -14.89 5.12
CA CYS A 8 12.57 -15.61 6.38
C CYS A 8 11.38 -16.59 6.37
N ILE A 9 10.46 -16.48 5.40
CA ILE A 9 9.31 -17.38 5.25
C ILE A 9 9.25 -18.03 3.87
N THR A 10 10.33 -17.93 3.08
CA THR A 10 10.42 -18.59 1.77
C THR A 10 11.23 -19.88 1.92
N PRO A 11 10.60 -21.07 1.91
CA PRO A 11 11.33 -22.32 2.08
C PRO A 11 12.28 -22.54 0.90
N ILE A 12 13.48 -23.08 1.16
CA ILE A 12 14.42 -23.45 0.10
C ILE A 12 13.79 -24.44 -0.88
N SER A 13 12.96 -25.37 -0.39
CA SER A 13 12.22 -26.31 -1.23
C SER A 13 11.28 -25.64 -2.23
N ALA A 14 10.78 -24.44 -1.95
CA ALA A 14 9.93 -23.68 -2.86
C ALA A 14 10.71 -22.96 -3.98
N LEU A 15 12.04 -22.86 -3.85
CA LEU A 15 12.93 -22.19 -4.80
C LEU A 15 13.87 -23.17 -5.54
N ASN A 16 14.21 -24.28 -4.91
CA ASN A 16 15.21 -25.23 -5.42
C ASN A 16 14.69 -25.94 -6.67
N GLN A 17 15.44 -25.85 -7.76
CA GLN A 17 15.15 -26.49 -9.03
C GLN A 17 16.41 -27.26 -9.46
N PRO A 18 16.34 -28.60 -9.69
CA PRO A 18 17.50 -29.40 -10.07
C PRO A 18 18.23 -28.80 -11.29
N GLY A 19 19.55 -28.68 -11.20
CA GLY A 19 20.38 -28.12 -12.27
C GLY A 19 20.30 -26.60 -12.44
N LYS A 20 19.56 -25.86 -11.59
CA LYS A 20 19.45 -24.40 -11.63
C LYS A 20 19.91 -23.76 -10.33
N LYS A 21 20.57 -22.61 -10.44
CA LYS A 21 20.97 -21.78 -9.29
C LYS A 21 19.76 -21.01 -8.76
N ILE A 22 19.66 -20.88 -7.44
CA ILE A 22 18.72 -19.93 -6.81
C ILE A 22 19.27 -18.52 -7.02
N VAL A 23 18.51 -17.67 -7.72
CA VAL A 23 18.90 -16.29 -8.00
C VAL A 23 18.23 -15.36 -6.99
N ILE A 24 19.04 -14.64 -6.22
CA ILE A 24 18.59 -13.66 -5.24
C ILE A 24 19.04 -12.27 -5.71
N ARG A 25 18.13 -11.30 -5.73
CA ARG A 25 18.38 -9.93 -6.18
C ARG A 25 17.69 -8.93 -5.25
N PRO A 26 18.14 -7.66 -5.22
CA PRO A 26 17.45 -6.59 -4.50
C PRO A 26 16.04 -6.35 -5.06
N LEU A 27 15.22 -5.62 -4.29
CA LEU A 27 13.89 -5.20 -4.75
C LEU A 27 14.01 -4.31 -6.02
N PRO A 28 13.20 -4.54 -7.07
CA PRO A 28 13.32 -3.78 -8.32
C PRO A 28 12.89 -2.31 -8.19
N GLY A 29 13.55 -1.44 -8.96
CA GLY A 29 13.17 -0.03 -9.11
C GLY A 29 13.64 0.90 -8.00
N LEU A 30 14.18 0.36 -6.90
CA LEU A 30 14.82 1.14 -5.85
C LEU A 30 16.35 1.18 -6.05
N PRO A 31 17.03 2.28 -5.69
CA PRO A 31 18.49 2.34 -5.68
C PRO A 31 19.09 1.27 -4.77
N VAL A 32 20.18 0.64 -5.19
CA VAL A 32 20.91 -0.32 -4.35
C VAL A 32 21.96 0.45 -3.54
N ILE A 33 21.86 0.40 -2.22
CA ILE A 33 22.87 0.98 -1.33
C ILE A 33 24.10 0.08 -1.34
N ARG A 34 23.89 -1.21 -1.04
CA ARG A 34 24.94 -2.23 -0.98
C ARG A 34 24.33 -3.63 -1.01
N ASP A 35 24.90 -4.52 -1.82
CA ASP A 35 24.50 -5.93 -1.91
C ASP A 35 22.98 -6.09 -2.16
N LEU A 36 22.23 -6.61 -1.17
CA LEU A 36 20.77 -6.78 -1.25
C LEU A 36 19.98 -5.67 -0.53
N VAL A 37 20.67 -4.67 0.02
CA VAL A 37 20.08 -3.53 0.72
C VAL A 37 19.75 -2.43 -0.29
N VAL A 38 18.48 -2.05 -0.34
CA VAL A 38 17.98 -0.97 -1.20
C VAL A 38 17.70 0.29 -0.38
N ASP A 39 17.72 1.43 -1.05
CA ASP A 39 17.24 2.69 -0.52
C ASP A 39 15.71 2.75 -0.60
N MET A 40 15.08 2.80 0.58
CA MET A 40 13.61 2.82 0.74
C MET A 40 13.05 4.24 0.82
N GLY A 41 13.87 5.29 0.67
CA GLY A 41 13.47 6.69 0.85
C GLY A 41 12.25 7.09 0.02
N GLN A 42 12.23 6.74 -1.27
CA GLN A 42 11.07 7.00 -2.15
C GLN A 42 9.82 6.26 -1.65
N PHE A 43 9.96 5.02 -1.18
CA PHE A 43 8.84 4.26 -0.66
C PHE A 43 8.23 4.91 0.60
N TYR A 44 9.07 5.37 1.52
CA TYR A 44 8.60 6.06 2.74
C TYR A 44 8.02 7.45 2.43
N ALA A 45 8.62 8.21 1.52
CA ALA A 45 8.09 9.50 1.09
C ALA A 45 6.65 9.40 0.55
N GLN A 46 6.35 8.36 -0.25
CA GLN A 46 4.99 8.14 -0.75
C GLN A 46 4.02 7.70 0.36
N TYR A 47 4.50 7.01 1.40
CA TYR A 47 3.70 6.67 2.58
C TYR A 47 3.37 7.92 3.41
N GLU A 48 4.33 8.82 3.61
CA GLU A 48 4.12 10.09 4.30
C GLU A 48 3.14 11.00 3.55
N LYS A 49 3.22 11.02 2.21
CA LYS A 49 2.36 11.83 1.32
C LYS A 49 0.87 11.63 1.57
N ILE A 50 0.43 10.44 2.02
CA ILE A 50 -0.98 10.15 2.29
C ILE A 50 -1.43 10.46 3.72
N LYS A 51 -0.56 11.06 4.54
CA LYS A 51 -0.79 11.40 5.97
C LYS A 51 -1.25 10.17 6.77
N PRO A 52 -0.36 9.19 7.02
CA PRO A 52 -0.69 7.85 7.51
C PRO A 52 -0.97 7.80 9.03
N TYR A 53 -1.77 8.74 9.53
CA TYR A 53 -2.14 8.86 10.92
C TYR A 53 -3.58 9.35 11.02
N LEU A 54 -4.23 9.09 12.16
CA LEU A 54 -5.62 9.47 12.38
C LEU A 54 -5.75 11.00 12.36
N LEU A 55 -6.67 11.50 11.54
CA LEU A 55 -7.07 12.90 11.54
C LEU A 55 -8.52 12.96 12.04
N ASN A 56 -8.69 13.50 13.25
CA ASN A 56 -9.99 13.71 13.86
C ASN A 56 -10.09 15.18 14.26
N ASN A 57 -11.15 15.87 13.83
CA ASN A 57 -11.35 17.31 14.06
C ASN A 57 -11.69 17.67 15.52
N GLY A 58 -11.80 16.68 16.41
CA GLY A 58 -12.05 16.87 17.84
C GLY A 58 -13.48 17.26 18.20
N GLN A 59 -14.37 17.39 17.22
CA GLN A 59 -15.79 17.65 17.48
C GLN A 59 -16.44 16.39 18.06
N ASN A 60 -17.33 16.59 19.04
CA ASN A 60 -17.99 15.50 19.78
C ASN A 60 -16.97 14.50 20.40
N PRO A 61 -16.07 14.96 21.28
CA PRO A 61 -15.05 14.10 21.87
C PRO A 61 -15.71 12.97 22.68
N PRO A 62 -15.18 11.73 22.62
CA PRO A 62 -15.70 10.65 23.42
C PRO A 62 -15.42 10.88 24.91
N ALA A 63 -16.24 10.28 25.78
CA ALA A 63 -15.98 10.29 27.22
C ALA A 63 -14.71 9.50 27.60
N ARG A 64 -14.38 8.46 26.83
CA ARG A 64 -13.20 7.60 26.98
C ARG A 64 -12.57 7.34 25.60
N GLU A 65 -12.57 6.11 25.12
CA GLU A 65 -12.16 5.76 23.77
C GLU A 65 -13.19 6.18 22.71
N HIS A 66 -12.73 6.39 21.47
CA HIS A 66 -13.65 6.50 20.34
C HIS A 66 -14.42 5.20 20.16
N LEU A 67 -15.74 5.26 20.30
CA LEU A 67 -16.61 4.11 20.08
C LEU A 67 -16.57 3.71 18.60
N GLN A 68 -16.21 2.47 18.33
CA GLN A 68 -16.17 1.88 17.00
C GLN A 68 -16.84 0.50 17.06
N MET A 69 -17.91 0.32 16.31
CA MET A 69 -18.65 -0.94 16.27
C MET A 69 -17.82 -2.03 15.58
N PRO A 70 -18.01 -3.32 15.93
CA PRO A 70 -17.31 -4.43 15.28
C PRO A 70 -17.38 -4.36 13.74
N GLU A 71 -18.55 -4.08 13.17
CA GLU A 71 -18.72 -3.93 11.71
C GLU A 71 -17.89 -2.76 11.13
N GLN A 72 -17.72 -1.66 11.86
CA GLN A 72 -16.85 -0.56 11.43
C GLN A 72 -15.38 -0.96 11.50
N ARG A 73 -14.99 -1.71 12.54
CA ARG A 73 -13.63 -2.17 12.77
C ARG A 73 -13.21 -3.24 11.75
N GLU A 74 -14.09 -4.16 11.40
CA GLU A 74 -13.85 -5.23 10.42
C GLU A 74 -13.45 -4.68 9.04
N LYS A 75 -13.93 -3.48 8.67
CA LYS A 75 -13.53 -2.81 7.41
C LYS A 75 -12.01 -2.57 7.33
N LEU A 76 -11.33 -2.53 8.46
CA LEU A 76 -9.89 -2.28 8.55
C LEU A 76 -9.07 -3.55 8.37
N ASP A 77 -9.67 -4.73 8.52
CA ASP A 77 -9.00 -6.02 8.33
C ASP A 77 -8.59 -6.23 6.87
N GLY A 78 -7.39 -6.74 6.66
CA GLY A 78 -6.75 -6.81 5.35
C GLY A 78 -6.10 -5.49 4.90
N LEU A 79 -6.12 -4.44 5.73
CA LEU A 79 -5.47 -3.15 5.47
C LEU A 79 -4.38 -2.84 6.51
N TYR A 80 -4.68 -2.95 7.81
CA TYR A 80 -3.76 -2.54 8.88
C TYR A 80 -2.59 -3.51 9.11
N GLU A 81 -2.67 -4.73 8.58
CA GLU A 81 -1.67 -5.79 8.70
C GLU A 81 -0.49 -5.61 7.71
N CYS A 82 -0.49 -4.51 6.95
CA CYS A 82 0.61 -4.13 6.08
C CYS A 82 1.90 -3.92 6.89
N ILE A 83 2.94 -4.67 6.55
CA ILE A 83 4.23 -4.62 7.24
C ILE A 83 5.25 -3.69 6.57
N LEU A 84 4.83 -2.84 5.63
CA LEU A 84 5.68 -1.88 4.91
C LEU A 84 6.94 -2.48 4.25
N CYS A 85 6.88 -3.73 3.80
CA CYS A 85 8.00 -4.45 3.18
C CYS A 85 8.35 -4.04 1.74
N ALA A 86 7.58 -3.11 1.14
CA ALA A 86 7.68 -2.65 -0.24
C ALA A 86 7.54 -3.69 -1.39
N CYS A 87 7.42 -5.00 -1.11
CA CYS A 87 7.31 -6.05 -2.13
C CYS A 87 6.28 -5.75 -3.24
N CYS A 88 5.13 -5.20 -2.87
CA CYS A 88 4.06 -4.86 -3.80
C CYS A 88 4.35 -3.62 -4.65
N SER A 89 4.97 -2.58 -4.07
CA SER A 89 5.31 -1.35 -4.81
C SER A 89 6.46 -1.61 -5.77
N THR A 90 7.49 -2.34 -5.34
CA THR A 90 8.65 -2.68 -6.16
C THR A 90 8.37 -3.78 -7.18
N SER A 91 7.17 -4.37 -7.19
CA SER A 91 6.70 -5.25 -8.27
C SER A 91 5.77 -4.54 -9.27
N CYS A 92 5.41 -3.27 -9.02
CA CYS A 92 4.46 -2.51 -9.80
C CYS A 92 5.16 -1.66 -10.88
N PRO A 93 4.94 -1.92 -12.18
CA PRO A 93 5.54 -1.12 -13.25
C PRO A 93 5.19 0.37 -13.17
N SER A 94 3.96 0.72 -12.81
CA SER A 94 3.56 2.13 -12.65
C SER A 94 4.40 2.87 -11.59
N PHE A 95 4.83 2.16 -10.54
CA PHE A 95 5.70 2.69 -9.51
C PHE A 95 7.15 2.83 -10.00
N TRP A 96 7.65 1.89 -10.81
CA TRP A 96 8.99 2.02 -11.40
C TRP A 96 9.13 3.26 -12.29
N TRP A 97 8.10 3.59 -13.06
CA TRP A 97 8.15 4.72 -13.99
C TRP A 97 7.89 6.09 -13.35
N ASN A 98 7.19 6.13 -12.22
CA ASN A 98 6.81 7.39 -11.56
C ASN A 98 6.85 7.24 -10.02
N PRO A 99 7.97 6.85 -9.41
CA PRO A 99 8.05 6.54 -7.98
C PRO A 99 7.83 7.77 -7.07
N ASP A 100 8.02 8.97 -7.61
CA ASP A 100 7.85 10.28 -6.97
C ASP A 100 6.41 10.82 -7.08
N LYS A 101 5.63 10.35 -8.06
CA LYS A 101 4.26 10.86 -8.33
C LYS A 101 3.19 9.86 -7.95
N PHE A 102 3.31 8.62 -8.40
CA PHE A 102 2.37 7.56 -8.07
C PHE A 102 2.64 7.04 -6.67
N VAL A 103 1.62 7.06 -5.80
CA VAL A 103 1.75 6.65 -4.39
C VAL A 103 2.16 5.18 -4.25
N GLY A 104 1.76 4.35 -5.20
CA GLY A 104 2.05 2.92 -5.17
C GLY A 104 1.08 2.11 -4.31
N PRO A 105 1.05 0.78 -4.49
CA PRO A 105 0.08 -0.09 -3.85
C PRO A 105 0.15 -0.10 -2.32
N ALA A 106 1.34 -0.03 -1.72
CA ALA A 106 1.46 0.01 -0.26
C ALA A 106 0.89 1.31 0.34
N GLY A 107 1.26 2.47 -0.22
CA GLY A 107 0.75 3.76 0.22
C GLY A 107 -0.75 3.89 0.00
N LEU A 108 -1.28 3.41 -1.14
CA LEU A 108 -2.72 3.43 -1.39
C LEU A 108 -3.52 2.47 -0.52
N LEU A 109 -2.95 1.32 -0.12
CA LEU A 109 -3.56 0.45 0.90
C LEU A 109 -3.67 1.20 2.24
N ALA A 110 -2.63 1.92 2.63
CA ALA A 110 -2.63 2.74 3.85
C ALA A 110 -3.56 3.96 3.75
N ALA A 111 -3.64 4.61 2.59
CA ALA A 111 -4.60 5.69 2.36
C ALA A 111 -6.03 5.18 2.55
N TYR A 112 -6.37 4.04 1.94
CA TYR A 112 -7.69 3.43 2.10
C TYR A 112 -7.98 3.04 3.55
N ARG A 113 -6.97 2.53 4.28
CA ARG A 113 -7.07 2.24 5.72
C ARG A 113 -7.57 3.43 6.53
N PHE A 114 -7.18 4.66 6.20
CA PHE A 114 -7.66 5.87 6.88
C PHE A 114 -8.97 6.41 6.30
N LEU A 115 -9.16 6.35 4.98
CA LEU A 115 -10.38 6.82 4.30
C LEU A 115 -11.68 6.15 4.81
N ILE A 116 -11.57 4.93 5.36
CA ILE A 116 -12.70 4.15 5.87
C ILE A 116 -12.64 3.85 7.37
N ASP A 117 -11.66 4.42 8.10
CA ASP A 117 -11.68 4.36 9.57
C ASP A 117 -12.77 5.29 10.08
N SER A 118 -13.77 4.75 10.77
CA SER A 118 -14.91 5.54 11.26
C SER A 118 -14.54 6.65 12.24
N ARG A 119 -13.29 6.65 12.73
CA ARG A 119 -12.76 7.64 13.66
C ARG A 119 -12.04 8.78 12.93
N ASP A 120 -11.77 8.64 11.64
CA ASP A 120 -11.14 9.69 10.81
C ASP A 120 -12.23 10.62 10.26
N THR A 121 -12.06 11.92 10.43
CA THR A 121 -13.04 12.94 10.00
C THR A 121 -12.63 13.65 8.73
N GLU A 122 -11.46 13.35 8.17
CA GLU A 122 -10.86 14.11 7.07
C GLU A 122 -10.92 13.38 5.73
N THR A 123 -11.89 12.49 5.54
CA THR A 123 -12.05 11.69 4.30
C THR A 123 -12.07 12.56 3.05
N ASP A 124 -12.82 13.66 3.04
CA ASP A 124 -12.91 14.54 1.87
C ASP A 124 -11.59 15.26 1.57
N SER A 125 -10.90 15.75 2.61
CA SER A 125 -9.56 16.37 2.48
C SER A 125 -8.53 15.36 1.97
N ARG A 126 -8.59 14.11 2.43
CA ARG A 126 -7.73 13.01 1.95
C ARG A 126 -7.99 12.70 0.48
N LEU A 127 -9.25 12.63 0.06
CA LEU A 127 -9.61 12.38 -1.35
C LEU A 127 -9.16 13.53 -2.26
N GLU A 128 -9.26 14.77 -1.80
CA GLU A 128 -8.73 15.94 -2.53
C GLU A 128 -7.23 15.83 -2.77
N GLY A 129 -6.47 15.39 -1.75
CA GLY A 129 -5.03 15.14 -1.90
C GLY A 129 -4.68 13.98 -2.85
N LEU A 130 -5.65 13.23 -3.34
CA LEU A 130 -5.47 12.03 -4.19
C LEU A 130 -6.10 12.18 -5.59
N SER A 131 -6.72 13.31 -5.92
CA SER A 131 -7.49 13.48 -7.16
C SER A 131 -6.65 13.81 -8.40
N ASP A 132 -5.33 14.03 -8.26
CA ASP A 132 -4.46 14.28 -9.41
C ASP A 132 -4.28 13.05 -10.31
N ALA A 133 -3.83 13.29 -11.55
CA ALA A 133 -3.70 12.25 -12.57
C ALA A 133 -2.67 11.14 -12.23
N PHE A 134 -1.83 11.32 -11.22
CA PHE A 134 -0.76 10.40 -10.87
C PHE A 134 -1.03 9.62 -9.59
N SER A 135 -1.43 10.26 -8.49
CA SER A 135 -1.44 9.65 -7.15
C SER A 135 -2.17 8.31 -7.09
N VAL A 136 -3.36 8.22 -7.70
CA VAL A 136 -4.18 6.99 -7.75
C VAL A 136 -4.30 6.44 -9.17
N PHE A 137 -4.51 7.30 -10.17
CA PHE A 137 -4.96 6.90 -11.50
C PHE A 137 -3.89 6.25 -12.38
N ARG A 138 -2.63 6.19 -11.93
CA ARG A 138 -1.58 5.36 -12.55
C ARG A 138 -1.71 3.86 -12.27
N CYS A 139 -2.66 3.45 -11.42
CA CYS A 139 -2.99 2.04 -11.25
C CYS A 139 -3.83 1.53 -12.43
N HIS A 140 -3.24 0.65 -13.25
CA HIS A 140 -3.87 -0.01 -14.39
C HIS A 140 -4.27 -1.46 -14.11
N SER A 141 -4.51 -1.82 -12.85
CA SER A 141 -4.91 -3.18 -12.45
C SER A 141 -3.98 -4.28 -12.98
N ILE A 142 -2.66 -4.04 -12.92
CA ILE A 142 -1.62 -5.01 -13.34
C ILE A 142 -1.58 -6.23 -12.38
N MET A 143 -2.06 -6.06 -11.14
CA MET A 143 -2.22 -7.09 -10.11
C MET A 143 -0.94 -7.78 -9.59
N ASN A 144 0.27 -7.39 -10.04
CA ASN A 144 1.53 -7.84 -9.43
C ASN A 144 1.59 -7.59 -7.91
N CYS A 145 0.95 -6.53 -7.42
CA CYS A 145 0.93 -6.18 -6.00
C CYS A 145 0.22 -7.24 -5.13
N VAL A 146 -0.81 -7.90 -5.67
CA VAL A 146 -1.59 -8.93 -4.94
C VAL A 146 -0.83 -10.25 -4.94
N SER A 147 -0.23 -10.64 -6.06
CA SER A 147 0.45 -11.94 -6.20
C SER A 147 1.73 -12.06 -5.38
N VAL A 148 2.32 -10.94 -4.95
CA VAL A 148 3.58 -10.92 -4.19
C VAL A 148 3.42 -10.51 -2.73
N CYS A 149 2.22 -10.13 -2.27
CA CYS A 149 2.06 -9.67 -0.90
C CYS A 149 2.30 -10.84 0.08
N PRO A 150 3.35 -10.78 0.93
CA PRO A 150 3.66 -11.89 1.85
C PRO A 150 2.62 -12.06 2.96
N LYS A 151 1.71 -11.10 3.10
CA LYS A 151 0.61 -11.08 4.08
C LYS A 151 -0.75 -11.40 3.45
N GLY A 152 -0.81 -11.68 2.14
CA GLY A 152 -2.06 -11.99 1.44
C GLY A 152 -3.03 -10.80 1.30
N LEU A 153 -2.54 -9.57 1.46
CA LEU A 153 -3.37 -8.36 1.35
C LEU A 153 -3.67 -8.05 -0.12
N ASN A 154 -4.74 -7.28 -0.37
CA ASN A 154 -5.18 -6.96 -1.72
C ASN A 154 -5.19 -5.44 -2.01
N PRO A 155 -4.02 -4.86 -2.38
CA PRO A 155 -3.93 -3.46 -2.77
C PRO A 155 -4.79 -3.09 -3.98
N THR A 156 -4.98 -3.99 -4.96
CA THR A 156 -5.83 -3.70 -6.12
C THR A 156 -7.27 -3.41 -5.71
N ARG A 157 -7.82 -4.20 -4.79
CA ARG A 157 -9.18 -3.99 -4.24
C ARG A 157 -9.29 -2.65 -3.51
N ALA A 158 -8.33 -2.35 -2.63
CA ALA A 158 -8.31 -1.06 -1.92
C ALA A 158 -8.24 0.13 -2.89
N ILE A 159 -7.38 0.07 -3.91
CA ILE A 159 -7.29 1.11 -4.94
C ILE A 159 -8.61 1.24 -5.73
N GLY A 160 -9.29 0.13 -6.00
CA GLY A 160 -10.62 0.13 -6.61
C GLY A 160 -11.63 0.93 -5.78
N HIS A 161 -11.67 0.71 -4.46
CA HIS A 161 -12.53 1.47 -3.57
C HIS A 161 -12.18 2.96 -3.51
N ILE A 162 -10.88 3.31 -3.48
CA ILE A 162 -10.47 4.73 -3.56
C ILE A 162 -10.99 5.38 -4.84
N LYS A 163 -10.87 4.70 -5.99
CA LYS A 163 -11.39 5.21 -7.28
C LYS A 163 -12.90 5.42 -7.22
N SER A 164 -13.66 4.50 -6.61
CA SER A 164 -15.10 4.68 -6.40
C SER A 164 -15.42 5.90 -5.53
N MET A 165 -14.68 6.10 -4.42
CA MET A 165 -14.86 7.27 -3.55
C MET A 165 -14.54 8.58 -4.28
N LEU A 166 -13.48 8.62 -5.08
CA LEU A 166 -13.12 9.78 -5.89
C LEU A 166 -14.21 10.14 -6.92
N LEU A 167 -14.79 9.14 -7.58
CA LEU A 167 -15.91 9.34 -8.52
C LEU A 167 -17.17 9.81 -7.80
N GLN A 168 -17.52 9.19 -6.66
CA GLN A 168 -18.70 9.56 -5.87
C GLN A 168 -18.64 11.01 -5.37
N ARG A 169 -17.45 11.48 -4.98
CA ARG A 169 -17.22 12.87 -4.52
C ARG A 169 -17.27 13.89 -5.66
N SER A 170 -16.92 13.48 -6.88
CA SER A 170 -16.82 14.38 -8.04
C SER A 170 -18.11 14.45 -8.87
N ALA A 171 -19.13 13.67 -8.49
CA ALA A 171 -20.46 13.64 -9.08
C ALA A 171 -21.41 14.57 -8.32
#